data_AF-A0A523BTK1-F1
#
_entry.id   AF-A0A523BTK1-F1
#
_cell.length_a   1.000
_cell.length_b   1.000
_cell.length_c   1.000
_cell.angle_alpha   90.00
_cell.angle_beta   90.00
_cell.angle_gamma   90.00
#
_symmetry.space_group_name_H-M   'P 1'
#
loop_
_entity.id
_entity.type
_entity.pdbx_description
1 polymer ?
#
loop_
_entity_poly.entity_id
_entity_poly.type
_entity_poly.pdbx_seq_one_letter_code
_entity_poly.pdbx_strand_id
1 'polypeptide(L)'
;MSTTGNIPEEKMREDADMFTELPYAFQESALIDRFHGFIRGWDIPRMRENMKAEGWALNVEYFSEVMHSLRSEIIYPALVDALLEIPRSGDTRDTTAIKRICSGLVKLIFPHVRQMEDLDKEEFRTYCLEPALQMRGLIRRQLHLMDREYSDTVPDIQIQ
;
A
#
# COMPACT_ATOMS: atom_id res chain seq x y z
N MET A 1 0.67 -17.74 7.69
CA MET A 1 -0.78 -17.76 7.45
C MET A 1 -1.02 -16.91 6.21
N SER A 2 -1.14 -17.54 5.04
CA SER A 2 -1.33 -16.83 3.76
C SER A 2 -2.83 -16.51 3.63
N THR A 3 -3.20 -15.27 3.88
CA THR A 3 -4.54 -14.73 3.62
C THR A 3 -4.70 -14.47 2.12
N THR A 4 -4.63 -15.52 1.30
CA THR A 4 -5.10 -15.45 -0.09
C THR A 4 -6.61 -15.71 -0.06
N GLY A 5 -7.39 -14.66 0.18
CA GLY A 5 -8.82 -14.66 -0.08
C GLY A 5 -9.02 -14.65 -1.59
N ASN A 6 -9.35 -15.80 -2.16
CA ASN A 6 -9.56 -15.93 -3.60
C ASN A 6 -10.98 -15.48 -3.94
N ILE A 7 -11.21 -14.16 -3.98
CA ILE A 7 -12.51 -13.58 -4.33
C ILE A 7 -12.75 -13.81 -5.84
N PRO A 8 -13.92 -14.31 -6.27
CA PRO A 8 -14.22 -14.50 -7.69
C PRO A 8 -14.10 -13.18 -8.48
N GLU A 9 -13.51 -13.22 -9.67
CA GLU A 9 -13.25 -12.05 -10.54
C GLU A 9 -14.53 -11.23 -10.82
N GLU A 10 -15.69 -11.89 -10.88
CA GLU A 10 -17.01 -11.27 -11.10
C GLU A 10 -17.50 -10.40 -9.92
N LYS A 11 -16.98 -10.64 -8.71
CA LYS A 11 -17.35 -9.95 -7.46
C LYS A 11 -16.28 -8.98 -6.96
N MET A 12 -15.15 -8.93 -7.64
CA MET A 12 -14.06 -7.98 -7.43
C MET A 12 -14.38 -6.63 -8.10
N ARG A 13 -15.50 -6.02 -7.68
CA ARG A 13 -16.02 -4.77 -8.22
C ARG A 13 -15.82 -3.65 -7.22
N GLU A 14 -15.24 -2.52 -7.63
CA GLU A 14 -15.04 -1.38 -6.74
C GLU A 14 -16.34 -0.74 -6.24
N ASP A 15 -17.44 -0.97 -6.96
CA ASP A 15 -18.80 -0.51 -6.66
C ASP A 15 -19.61 -1.53 -5.84
N ALA A 16 -19.02 -2.66 -5.47
CA ALA A 16 -19.63 -3.67 -4.60
C ALA A 16 -18.73 -3.94 -3.38
N ASP A 17 -19.33 -4.45 -2.31
CA ASP A 17 -18.59 -4.86 -1.12
C ASP A 17 -17.80 -6.14 -1.40
N MET A 18 -16.48 -5.98 -1.56
CA MET A 18 -15.54 -7.06 -1.84
C MET A 18 -15.29 -7.95 -0.63
N PHE A 19 -15.61 -7.48 0.58
CA PHE A 19 -15.34 -8.18 1.83
C PHE A 19 -16.46 -9.15 2.22
N THR A 20 -17.61 -9.11 1.53
CA THR A 20 -18.71 -10.09 1.71
C THR A 20 -18.29 -11.54 1.47
N GLU A 21 -17.28 -11.78 0.61
CA GLU A 21 -16.75 -13.12 0.30
C GLU A 21 -15.65 -13.57 1.28
N LEU A 22 -15.17 -12.65 2.13
CA LEU A 22 -14.19 -12.99 3.15
C LEU A 22 -14.89 -13.56 4.39
N PRO A 23 -14.19 -14.39 5.20
CA PRO A 23 -14.76 -14.94 6.44
C PRO A 23 -15.40 -13.84 7.30
N TYR A 24 -16.47 -14.15 8.04
CA TYR A 24 -17.26 -13.18 8.83
C TYR A 24 -16.41 -12.20 9.67
N ALA A 25 -15.28 -12.65 10.21
CA ALA A 25 -14.33 -11.80 10.95
C ALA A 25 -13.80 -10.60 10.13
N PHE A 26 -13.72 -10.72 8.80
CA PHE A 26 -13.30 -9.67 7.86
C PHE A 26 -14.44 -8.81 7.33
N GLN A 27 -15.69 -9.11 7.72
CA GLN A 27 -16.87 -8.29 7.38
C GLN A 27 -17.12 -7.18 8.41
N GLU A 28 -16.26 -7.07 9.44
CA GLU A 28 -16.34 -5.99 10.43
C GLU A 28 -15.60 -4.74 9.93
N SER A 29 -16.32 -3.63 9.76
CA SER A 29 -15.75 -2.33 9.37
C SER A 29 -14.60 -1.89 10.29
N ALA A 30 -14.70 -2.20 11.59
CA ALA A 30 -13.65 -1.91 12.57
C ALA A 30 -12.33 -2.66 12.32
N LEU A 31 -12.38 -3.86 11.71
CA LEU A 31 -11.20 -4.58 11.28
C LEU A 31 -10.65 -3.99 9.98
N ILE A 32 -11.50 -3.69 9.02
CA ILE A 32 -11.08 -3.17 7.71
C ILE A 32 -10.35 -1.83 7.84
N ASP A 33 -10.83 -0.97 8.73
CA ASP A 33 -10.17 0.30 9.02
C ASP A 33 -8.72 0.11 9.52
N ARG A 34 -8.35 -1.07 10.06
CA ARG A 34 -6.97 -1.38 10.51
C ARG A 34 -6.03 -1.74 9.37
N PHE A 35 -6.52 -2.04 8.17
CA PHE A 35 -5.65 -2.29 7.02
C PHE A 35 -5.08 -0.98 6.49
N HIS A 36 -3.75 -0.92 6.32
CA HIS A 36 -3.14 0.28 5.77
C HIS A 36 -3.51 0.48 4.29
N GLY A 37 -3.65 -0.60 3.52
CA GLY A 37 -4.02 -0.53 2.11
C GLY A 37 -4.27 -1.91 1.51
N PHE A 38 -4.90 -1.92 0.33
CA PHE A 38 -5.22 -3.14 -0.40
C PHE A 38 -4.67 -3.07 -1.83
N ILE A 39 -4.07 -4.17 -2.29
CA ILE A 39 -3.65 -4.32 -3.69
C ILE A 39 -4.76 -5.05 -4.43
N ARG A 40 -5.25 -4.45 -5.51
CA ARG A 40 -6.27 -5.05 -6.38
C ARG A 40 -5.65 -6.20 -7.17
N GLY A 41 -6.04 -7.44 -6.83
CA GLY A 41 -5.50 -8.63 -7.47
C GLY A 41 -5.78 -8.74 -8.97
N TRP A 42 -6.82 -8.07 -9.48
CA TRP A 42 -7.20 -8.08 -10.89
C TRP A 42 -6.36 -7.14 -11.78
N ASP A 43 -5.69 -6.15 -11.19
CA ASP A 43 -4.72 -5.32 -11.91
C ASP A 43 -3.42 -6.09 -12.17
N ILE A 44 -3.21 -7.19 -11.44
CA ILE A 44 -2.01 -8.01 -11.57
C ILE A 44 -2.20 -8.94 -12.77
N PRO A 45 -1.42 -8.76 -13.86
CA PRO A 45 -1.54 -9.61 -15.03
C PRO A 45 -1.24 -11.07 -14.66
N ARG A 46 -2.05 -11.99 -15.20
CA ARG A 46 -1.76 -13.43 -15.07
C ARG A 46 -0.39 -13.72 -15.68
N MET A 47 0.45 -14.43 -14.94
CA MET A 47 1.78 -14.82 -15.39
C MET A 47 1.69 -15.65 -16.68
N ARG A 48 2.36 -15.20 -17.73
CA ARG A 48 2.47 -15.89 -19.02
C ARG A 48 3.92 -16.33 -19.26
N GLU A 49 4.14 -17.33 -20.09
CA GLU A 49 5.48 -17.83 -20.41
C GLU A 49 6.43 -16.71 -20.90
N ASN A 50 5.92 -15.76 -21.66
CA ASN A 50 6.68 -14.60 -22.16
C ASN A 50 6.97 -13.52 -21.09
N MET A 51 6.46 -13.67 -19.87
CA MET A 51 6.77 -12.79 -18.73
C MET A 51 7.86 -13.39 -17.84
N LYS A 52 8.30 -14.62 -18.12
CA LYS A 52 9.42 -15.23 -17.39
C LYS A 52 10.69 -14.44 -17.71
N ALA A 53 11.37 -14.00 -16.66
CA ALA A 53 12.66 -13.35 -16.82
C ALA A 53 13.70 -14.38 -17.31
N GLU A 54 14.37 -14.07 -18.41
CA GLU A 54 15.50 -14.84 -18.92
C GLU A 54 16.79 -14.17 -18.40
N GLY A 55 17.47 -14.78 -17.43
CA GLY A 55 18.73 -14.25 -16.90
C GLY A 55 19.01 -14.57 -15.45
N TRP A 56 19.93 -13.82 -14.86
CA TRP A 56 20.29 -13.93 -13.44
C TRP A 56 19.12 -13.48 -12.57
N ALA A 57 18.71 -14.35 -11.65
CA ALA A 57 17.67 -14.06 -10.66
C ALA A 57 18.31 -13.76 -9.30
N LEU A 58 17.63 -12.94 -8.50
CA LEU A 58 17.99 -12.73 -7.10
C LEU A 58 17.51 -13.92 -6.27
N ASN A 59 18.38 -14.47 -5.41
CA ASN A 59 17.96 -15.48 -4.46
C ASN A 59 16.94 -14.89 -3.47
N VAL A 60 15.79 -15.54 -3.34
CA VAL A 60 14.68 -15.10 -2.48
C VAL A 60 15.07 -15.09 -1.00
N GLU A 61 15.90 -16.02 -0.55
CA GLU A 61 16.40 -16.07 0.83
C GLU A 61 17.27 -14.84 1.12
N TYR A 62 18.19 -14.54 0.21
CA TYR A 62 19.04 -13.35 0.32
C TYR A 62 18.21 -12.06 0.30
N PHE A 63 17.26 -11.94 -0.62
CA PHE A 63 16.34 -10.80 -0.65
C PHE A 63 15.55 -10.66 0.66
N SER A 64 15.08 -11.78 1.22
CA SER A 64 14.34 -11.81 2.48
C SER A 64 15.19 -11.33 3.66
N GLU A 65 16.47 -11.71 3.71
CA GLU A 65 17.42 -11.21 4.71
C GLU A 65 17.64 -9.70 4.58
N VAL A 66 17.84 -9.19 3.36
CA VAL A 66 17.97 -7.75 3.11
C VAL A 66 16.71 -7.01 3.59
N MET A 67 15.52 -7.48 3.21
CA MET A 67 14.26 -6.86 3.64
C MET A 67 14.06 -6.95 5.16
N HIS A 68 14.53 -8.02 5.79
CA HIS A 68 14.52 -8.17 7.24
C HIS A 68 15.42 -7.13 7.91
N SER A 69 16.64 -6.91 7.41
CA SER A 69 17.54 -5.87 7.90
C SER A 69 16.95 -4.47 7.71
N LEU A 70 16.38 -4.17 6.54
CA LEU A 70 15.74 -2.88 6.24
C LEU A 70 14.49 -2.61 7.08
N ARG A 71 13.86 -3.64 7.67
CA ARG A 71 12.66 -3.48 8.50
C ARG A 71 12.91 -2.53 9.68
N SER A 72 14.07 -2.64 10.33
CA SER A 72 14.42 -1.89 11.54
C SER A 72 15.07 -0.53 11.26
N GLU A 73 15.37 -0.22 10.00
CA GLU A 73 15.99 1.04 9.61
C GLU A 73 15.01 2.23 9.77
N ILE A 74 15.41 3.19 10.60
CA ILE A 74 14.61 4.38 10.95
C ILE A 74 14.71 5.51 9.91
N ILE A 75 15.68 5.43 9.00
CA ILE A 75 15.92 6.44 7.96
C ILE A 75 14.69 6.55 7.04
N TYR A 76 14.09 5.44 6.61
CA TYR A 76 12.98 5.47 5.65
C TYR A 76 11.71 6.13 6.21
N PRO A 77 11.24 5.83 7.43
CA PRO A 77 10.17 6.60 8.05
C PRO A 77 10.47 8.10 8.13
N ALA A 78 11.69 8.47 8.57
CA ALA A 78 12.08 9.87 8.70
C ALA A 78 12.11 10.60 7.35
N LEU A 79 12.59 9.93 6.30
CA LEU A 79 12.62 10.47 4.95
C LEU A 79 11.21 10.70 4.40
N VAL A 80 10.30 9.73 4.59
CA VAL A 80 8.89 9.89 4.20
C VAL A 80 8.23 11.03 4.98
N ASP A 81 8.49 11.12 6.28
CA ASP A 81 7.97 12.22 7.12
C ASP A 81 8.46 13.60 6.65
N ALA A 82 9.69 13.67 6.16
CA ALA A 82 10.27 14.92 5.65
C ALA A 82 9.76 15.28 4.24
N LEU A 83 9.43 14.30 3.40
CA LEU A 83 8.95 14.54 2.03
C LEU A 83 7.47 14.92 1.96
N LEU A 84 6.66 14.45 2.90
CA LEU A 84 5.21 14.64 2.84
C LEU A 84 4.78 15.94 3.52
N GLU A 85 3.86 16.66 2.89
CA GLU A 85 3.10 17.75 3.46
C GLU A 85 1.69 17.23 3.82
N ILE A 86 1.36 17.29 5.11
CA ILE A 86 0.13 16.70 5.65
C ILE A 86 -0.80 17.82 6.12
N PRO A 87 -2.06 17.86 5.66
CA PRO A 87 -3.03 18.86 6.10
C PRO A 87 -3.32 18.69 7.59
N ARG A 88 -3.50 19.81 8.31
CA ARG A 88 -3.77 19.79 9.77
C ARG A 88 -5.06 19.08 10.16
N SER A 89 -6.01 18.96 9.23
CA SER A 89 -7.28 18.24 9.38
C SER A 89 -7.23 16.79 8.93
N GLY A 90 -6.06 16.28 8.55
CA GLY A 90 -5.91 14.90 8.07
C GLY A 90 -6.19 13.90 9.18
N ASP A 91 -6.97 12.86 8.85
CA ASP A 91 -7.18 11.75 9.77
C ASP A 91 -5.84 11.08 10.10
N THR A 92 -5.53 10.94 11.39
CA THR A 92 -4.25 10.42 11.88
C THR A 92 -4.00 8.98 11.40
N ARG A 93 -5.06 8.19 11.26
CA ARG A 93 -4.97 6.79 10.86
C ARG A 93 -4.72 6.65 9.37
N ASP A 94 -5.44 7.41 8.55
CA ASP A 94 -5.21 7.48 7.10
C ASP A 94 -3.78 7.96 6.81
N THR A 95 -3.35 9.02 7.49
CA THR A 95 -1.99 9.55 7.38
C THR A 95 -0.94 8.52 7.78
N THR A 96 -1.15 7.82 8.90
CA THR A 96 -0.21 6.77 9.38
C THR A 96 -0.15 5.60 8.39
N ALA A 97 -1.29 5.21 7.82
CA ALA A 97 -1.36 4.14 6.83
C ALA A 97 -0.57 4.50 5.57
N ILE A 98 -0.78 5.70 5.02
CA ILE A 98 -0.10 6.20 3.82
C ILE A 98 1.41 6.26 4.07
N LYS A 99 1.85 6.86 5.18
CA LYS A 99 3.28 6.91 5.56
C LYS A 99 3.92 5.53 5.64
N ARG A 100 3.22 4.55 6.23
CA ARG A 100 3.72 3.18 6.36
C ARG A 100 3.83 2.48 5.01
N ILE A 101 2.87 2.69 4.10
CA ILE A 101 2.94 2.16 2.74
C ILE A 101 4.10 2.80 1.99
N CYS A 102 4.21 4.13 1.98
CA CYS A 102 5.33 4.83 1.36
C CYS A 102 6.67 4.33 1.89
N SER A 103 6.83 4.21 3.22
CA SER A 103 8.08 3.71 3.82
C SER A 103 8.41 2.28 3.38
N GLY A 104 7.40 1.41 3.24
CA GLY A 104 7.57 0.07 2.70
C GLY A 104 7.98 0.06 1.22
N LEU A 105 7.34 0.89 0.40
CA LEU A 105 7.63 1.01 -1.03
C LEU A 105 9.03 1.59 -1.28
N VAL A 106 9.46 2.60 -0.50
CA VAL A 106 10.83 3.12 -0.60
C VAL A 106 11.85 2.01 -0.27
N LYS A 107 11.61 1.19 0.75
CA LYS A 107 12.51 0.05 1.06
C LYS A 107 12.57 -0.99 -0.06
N LEU A 108 11.45 -1.21 -0.76
CA LEU A 108 11.34 -2.20 -1.83
C LEU A 108 11.96 -1.70 -3.14
N ILE A 109 11.69 -0.46 -3.52
CA ILE A 109 12.00 0.11 -4.84
C ILE A 109 13.31 0.91 -4.80
N PHE A 110 13.58 1.61 -3.69
CA PHE A 110 14.72 2.49 -3.50
C PHE A 110 15.56 2.12 -2.25
N PRO A 111 16.01 0.85 -2.11
CA PRO A 111 16.75 0.42 -0.92
C PRO A 111 18.09 1.14 -0.72
N HIS A 112 18.62 1.76 -1.78
CA HIS A 112 19.90 2.48 -1.78
C HIS A 112 19.81 3.89 -1.18
N VAL A 113 18.61 4.47 -1.10
CA VAL A 113 18.39 5.83 -0.59
C VAL A 113 18.71 5.91 0.90
N ARG A 114 19.59 6.84 1.28
CA ARG A 114 19.98 7.08 2.68
C ARG A 114 19.69 8.51 3.15
N GLN A 115 19.53 9.45 2.22
CA GLN A 115 19.22 10.85 2.47
C GLN A 115 18.23 11.37 1.41
N MET A 116 17.65 12.55 1.61
CA MET A 116 16.61 13.07 0.72
C MET A 116 17.12 13.36 -0.69
N GLU A 117 18.40 13.70 -0.83
CA GLU A 117 19.05 14.03 -2.09
C GLU A 117 19.23 12.81 -3.00
N ASP A 118 19.17 11.59 -2.44
CA ASP A 118 19.30 10.35 -3.21
C ASP A 118 17.98 9.96 -3.91
N LEU A 119 16.86 10.60 -3.55
CA LEU A 119 15.54 10.24 -4.04
C LEU A 119 14.91 11.37 -4.86
N ASP A 120 14.62 11.09 -6.11
CA ASP A 120 13.86 12.01 -6.95
C ASP A 120 12.40 12.12 -6.45
N LYS A 121 11.92 13.37 -6.32
CA LYS A 121 10.59 13.65 -5.78
C LYS A 121 9.47 13.14 -6.70
N GLU A 122 9.65 13.19 -8.01
CA GLU A 122 8.68 12.68 -8.98
C GLU A 122 8.68 11.15 -8.99
N GLU A 123 9.84 10.50 -8.88
CA GLU A 123 9.90 9.05 -8.69
C GLU A 123 9.20 8.62 -7.38
N PHE A 124 9.43 9.34 -6.28
CA PHE A 124 8.70 9.10 -5.03
C PHE A 124 7.19 9.30 -5.19
N ARG A 125 6.77 10.35 -5.91
CA ARG A 125 5.35 10.60 -6.22
C ARG A 125 4.73 9.40 -6.93
N THR A 126 5.30 9.01 -8.06
CA THR A 126 4.76 7.99 -8.95
C THR A 126 4.83 6.58 -8.35
N TYR A 127 5.93 6.22 -7.69
CA TYR A 127 6.14 4.85 -7.24
C TYR A 127 5.80 4.60 -5.77
N CYS A 128 5.67 5.65 -4.95
CA CYS A 128 5.38 5.51 -3.52
C CYS A 128 4.08 6.20 -3.10
N LEU A 129 3.95 7.51 -3.31
CA LEU A 129 2.83 8.28 -2.79
C LEU A 129 1.50 8.00 -3.50
N GLU A 130 1.48 8.04 -4.83
CA GLU A 130 0.27 7.78 -5.62
C GLU A 130 -0.29 6.36 -5.37
N PRO A 131 0.54 5.28 -5.41
CA PRO A 131 0.09 3.96 -5.01
C PRO A 131 -0.43 3.90 -3.58
N ALA A 132 0.24 4.55 -2.62
CA ALA A 132 -0.21 4.56 -1.23
C ALA A 132 -1.59 5.23 -1.05
N LEU A 133 -1.81 6.35 -1.73
CA LEU A 133 -3.10 7.06 -1.75
C LEU A 133 -4.20 6.20 -2.38
N GLN A 134 -3.92 5.54 -3.51
CA GLN A 134 -4.87 4.65 -4.16
C GLN A 134 -5.23 3.46 -3.25
N MET A 135 -4.23 2.79 -2.67
CA MET A 135 -4.42 1.63 -1.79
C MET A 135 -5.23 1.99 -0.53
N ARG A 136 -5.00 3.17 0.08
CA ARG A 136 -5.78 3.62 1.23
C ARG A 136 -7.16 4.13 0.83
N GLY A 137 -7.28 4.78 -0.34
CA GLY A 137 -8.56 5.23 -0.89
C GLY A 137 -9.53 4.08 -1.15
N LEU A 138 -9.03 2.93 -1.60
CA LEU A 138 -9.84 1.72 -1.74
C LEU A 138 -10.40 1.23 -0.40
N ILE A 139 -9.61 1.28 0.67
CA ILE A 139 -10.08 0.94 2.03
C ILE A 139 -11.20 1.90 2.45
N ARG A 140 -11.03 3.21 2.28
CA ARG A 140 -12.06 4.21 2.62
C ARG A 140 -13.35 4.01 1.82
N ARG A 141 -13.24 3.75 0.52
CA ARG A 141 -14.40 3.46 -0.33
C ARG A 141 -15.14 2.22 0.14
N GLN A 142 -14.42 1.14 0.47
CA GLN A 142 -15.04 -0.09 0.93
C GLN A 142 -15.68 0.07 2.31
N LEU A 143 -15.04 0.82 3.23
CA LEU A 143 -15.67 1.20 4.50
C LEU A 143 -16.95 2.00 4.30
N HIS A 144 -16.96 2.97 3.39
CA HIS A 144 -18.16 3.76 3.08
C HIS A 144 -19.31 2.91 2.51
N LEU A 145 -18.99 1.90 1.69
CA LEU A 145 -19.98 0.96 1.16
C LEU A 145 -20.59 0.08 2.25
N MET A 146 -19.80 -0.32 3.24
CA MET A 146 -20.25 -1.13 4.38
C MET A 146 -21.01 -0.30 5.41
N ASP A 147 -20.54 0.91 5.67
CA ASP A 147 -21.09 1.85 6.64
C ASP A 147 -20.92 3.29 6.16
N ARG A 148 -22.04 3.94 5.88
CA ARG A 148 -22.10 5.29 5.30
C ARG A 148 -21.62 6.39 6.24
N GLU A 149 -21.41 6.10 7.53
CA GLU A 149 -20.84 7.05 8.48
C GLU A 149 -19.36 7.36 8.18
N TYR A 150 -18.66 6.47 7.47
CA TYR A 150 -17.28 6.70 7.05
C TYR A 150 -17.21 7.59 5.81
N SER A 151 -16.34 8.60 5.81
CA SER A 151 -15.96 9.34 4.59
C SER A 151 -15.28 8.41 3.57
N ASP A 152 -15.58 8.59 2.28
CA ASP A 152 -14.95 7.87 1.16
C ASP A 152 -13.63 8.50 0.68
N THR A 153 -13.26 9.66 1.24
CA THR A 153 -12.06 10.42 0.84
C THR A 153 -10.85 10.16 1.74
N VAL A 154 -9.66 10.25 1.15
CA VAL A 154 -8.37 10.27 1.86
C VAL A 154 -7.89 11.73 2.00
N PRO A 155 -7.04 12.04 3.01
CA PRO A 155 -6.45 13.37 3.13
C PRO A 155 -5.63 13.74 1.88
N ASP A 156 -5.71 15.02 1.48
CA ASP A 156 -4.92 15.58 0.39
C ASP A 156 -3.46 15.76 0.82
N ILE A 157 -2.67 14.70 0.69
CA ILE A 157 -1.25 14.68 1.03
C ILE A 157 -0.44 14.98 -0.23
N GLN A 158 0.44 15.98 -0.13
CA GLN A 158 1.32 16.41 -1.21
C GLN A 158 2.79 16.21 -0.84
N ILE A 159 3.68 16.41 -1.81
CA ILE A 159 5.14 16.39 -1.60
C ILE A 159 5.60 17.84 -1.41
N GLN A 160 6.50 18.06 -0.45
CA GLN A 160 7.16 19.35 -0.19
C GLN A 160 8.07 19.79 -1.34
#